data_AF-A0A2V8S8H2-F1
#
_entry.id   AF-A0A2V8S8H2-F1
#
_cell.length_a   1.000
_cell.length_b   1.000
_cell.length_c   1.000
_cell.angle_alpha   90.00
_cell.angle_beta   90.00
_cell.angle_gamma   90.00
#
_symmetry.space_group_name_H-M   'P 1'
#
loop_
_entity.id
_entity.type
_entity.pdbx_description
1 polymer ?
#
loop_
_entity_poly.entity_id
_entity_poly.type
_entity_poly.pdbx_seq_one_letter_code
_entity_poly.pdbx_strand_id
1 'polypeptide(L)'
;MKRKKDRGAKGNAPDAAERESSAAEHESCADELIQLLSEDGAARRRFLKQTLLAGGGLAAANLLFSYHARASAHTSAAADAAAAPSNKLSTIPVTLRVNGRDYPLQLEPQVMLLDALRERIGLTGSKKGCDRGQCGACTVLADGHRINSCLALAASYDGAEITTIEGLARGDELHPLQAAFIKHDGFQCGYCTPGQIMSAAGLLREGCPTGMTVRECMSGNICRCGAYNGILAAIEEVRGSKA
;
A
#
# COMPACT_ATOMS: atom_id res chain seq x y z
N MET A 1 -35.79 18.56 58.37
CA MET A 1 -35.22 17.61 59.36
C MET A 1 -34.77 16.37 58.58
N LYS A 2 -33.56 15.81 58.63
CA LYS A 2 -32.41 15.86 59.54
C LYS A 2 -31.15 15.58 58.71
N ARG A 3 -30.07 16.28 59.04
CA ARG A 3 -28.69 16.07 58.57
C ARG A 3 -28.16 14.71 59.00
N LYS A 4 -27.26 14.11 58.20
CA LYS A 4 -26.14 13.33 58.74
C LYS A 4 -24.87 13.60 57.93
N LYS A 5 -23.91 14.19 58.66
CA LYS A 5 -22.52 14.53 58.35
C LYS A 5 -21.65 13.35 58.81
N ASP A 6 -20.43 13.24 58.26
CA ASP A 6 -19.20 12.59 58.78
C ASP A 6 -18.59 11.61 57.76
N ARG A 7 -17.28 11.52 57.49
CA ARG A 7 -16.04 12.08 58.09
C ARG A 7 -14.94 12.08 57.02
N GLY A 8 -14.05 13.08 57.07
CA GLY A 8 -12.85 13.13 56.26
C GLY A 8 -11.77 12.15 56.75
N ALA A 9 -11.07 11.52 55.81
CA ALA A 9 -9.85 10.77 56.06
C ALA A 9 -8.65 11.73 56.02
N LYS A 10 -8.04 11.97 57.19
CA LYS A 10 -6.68 12.52 57.29
C LYS A 10 -5.70 11.35 57.10
N GLY A 11 -4.85 11.42 56.08
CA GLY A 11 -3.70 10.51 55.95
C GLY A 11 -2.60 10.92 56.93
N ASN A 12 -2.08 9.96 57.70
CA ASN A 12 -0.86 10.15 58.47
C ASN A 12 0.36 10.06 57.55
N ALA A 13 1.31 10.99 57.69
CA ALA A 13 2.63 10.85 57.10
C ALA A 13 3.45 9.81 57.88
N PRO A 14 4.28 8.98 57.22
CA PRO A 14 5.12 8.00 57.91
C PRO A 14 6.27 8.67 58.68
N ASP A 15 6.67 8.04 59.78
CA ASP A 15 7.67 8.50 60.75
C ASP A 15 9.11 8.43 60.15
N ALA A 16 10.02 9.27 60.67
CA ALA A 16 11.36 9.47 60.14
C ALA A 16 12.22 8.19 60.10
N ALA A 17 12.00 7.26 61.03
CA ALA A 17 12.72 5.98 61.10
C ALA A 17 12.39 5.02 59.94
N GLU A 18 11.17 5.06 59.39
CA GLU A 18 10.77 4.24 58.23
C GLU A 18 11.35 4.77 56.91
N ARG A 19 11.69 6.07 56.85
CA ARG A 19 12.33 6.68 55.66
C ARG A 19 13.81 6.35 55.56
N GLU A 20 14.51 6.17 56.68
CA GLU A 20 15.93 5.83 56.69
C GLU A 20 16.19 4.36 56.32
N SER A 21 15.33 3.41 56.74
CA SER A 21 15.49 2.00 56.36
C SER A 21 15.20 1.76 54.87
N SER A 22 14.20 2.44 54.31
CA SER A 22 13.89 2.39 52.87
C SER A 22 15.00 3.02 52.04
N ALA A 23 15.63 4.12 52.48
CA ALA A 23 16.74 4.73 51.75
C ALA A 23 17.96 3.79 51.66
N ALA A 24 18.31 3.10 52.75
CA ALA A 24 19.44 2.18 52.79
C ALA A 24 19.25 0.92 51.91
N GLU A 25 18.03 0.39 51.84
CA GLU A 25 17.69 -0.76 50.97
C GLU A 25 17.71 -0.39 49.48
N HIS A 26 17.31 0.84 49.15
CA HIS A 26 17.34 1.34 47.77
C HIS A 26 18.77 1.62 47.27
N GLU A 27 19.68 2.05 48.14
CA GLU A 27 21.09 2.30 47.80
C GLU A 27 21.85 0.99 47.55
N SER A 28 21.59 -0.05 48.37
CA SER A 28 22.13 -1.41 48.18
C SER A 28 21.72 -2.06 46.86
N CYS A 29 20.46 -1.89 46.43
CA CYS A 29 19.95 -2.48 45.19
C CYS A 29 20.52 -1.77 43.94
N ALA A 30 20.72 -0.45 44.02
CA ALA A 30 21.31 0.33 42.94
C ALA A 30 22.79 -0.05 42.70
N ASP A 31 23.56 -0.24 43.77
CA ASP A 31 24.97 -0.63 43.68
C ASP A 31 25.16 -2.05 43.13
N GLU A 32 24.31 -3.00 43.52
CA GLU A 32 24.31 -4.36 42.95
C GLU A 32 23.99 -4.35 41.45
N LEU A 33 23.01 -3.53 41.04
CA LEU A 33 22.63 -3.39 39.63
C LEU A 33 23.75 -2.72 38.81
N ILE A 34 24.44 -1.73 39.37
CA ILE A 34 25.57 -1.06 38.72
C ILE A 34 26.77 -2.01 38.58
N GLN A 35 27.06 -2.83 39.59
CA GLN A 35 28.12 -3.84 39.51
C GLN A 35 27.81 -4.90 38.44
N LEU A 36 26.58 -5.44 38.42
CA LEU A 36 26.13 -6.39 37.39
C LEU A 36 26.24 -5.81 35.97
N LEU A 37 25.83 -4.55 35.77
CA LEU A 37 25.92 -3.88 34.47
C LEU A 37 27.38 -3.58 34.05
N SER A 38 28.27 -3.37 35.01
CA SER A 38 29.70 -3.11 34.77
C SER A 38 30.45 -4.37 34.32
N GLU A 39 30.18 -5.51 34.96
CA GLU A 39 30.82 -6.80 34.62
C GLU A 39 30.39 -7.30 33.23
N ASP A 40 29.08 -7.24 32.92
CA ASP A 40 28.55 -7.58 31.59
C ASP A 40 29.06 -6.63 30.50
N GLY A 41 29.20 -5.34 30.83
CA GLY A 41 29.77 -4.32 29.95
C GLY A 41 31.24 -4.58 29.61
N ALA A 42 32.03 -5.05 30.58
CA ALA A 42 33.44 -5.41 30.38
C ALA A 42 33.59 -6.70 29.57
N ALA A 43 32.77 -7.72 29.82
CA ALA A 43 32.74 -8.97 29.08
C ALA A 43 32.36 -8.76 27.60
N ARG A 44 31.31 -7.98 27.34
CA ARG A 44 30.85 -7.63 25.99
C ARG A 44 31.90 -6.85 25.19
N ARG A 45 32.61 -5.92 25.84
CA ARG A 45 33.67 -5.13 25.19
C ARG A 45 34.91 -5.97 24.87
N ARG A 46 35.21 -6.98 25.68
CA ARG A 46 36.30 -7.94 25.44
C ARG A 46 35.96 -8.89 24.29
N PHE A 47 34.73 -9.40 24.25
CA PHE A 47 34.22 -10.22 23.15
C PHE A 47 34.28 -9.46 21.81
N LEU A 48 33.74 -8.23 21.74
CA LEU A 48 33.78 -7.41 20.52
C LEU A 48 35.22 -7.15 20.02
N LYS A 49 36.18 -6.92 20.92
CA LYS A 49 37.60 -6.76 20.55
C LYS A 49 38.22 -8.05 20.01
N GLN A 50 37.86 -9.21 20.59
CA GLN A 50 38.36 -10.52 20.14
C GLN A 50 37.75 -10.94 18.80
N THR A 51 36.46 -10.65 18.55
CA THR A 51 35.80 -10.97 17.27
C THR A 51 36.35 -10.14 16.10
N LEU A 52 36.73 -8.87 16.32
CA LEU A 52 37.31 -8.00 15.28
C LEU A 52 38.70 -8.46 14.81
N LEU A 53 39.53 -8.98 15.71
CA LEU A 53 40.88 -9.47 15.38
C LEU A 53 40.86 -10.83 14.65
N ALA A 54 39.88 -11.69 14.95
CA ALA A 54 39.73 -12.99 14.28
C ALA A 54 38.99 -12.91 12.93
N GLY A 55 38.10 -11.93 12.75
CA GLY A 55 37.25 -11.81 11.54
C GLY A 55 37.91 -11.15 10.33
N GLY A 56 38.92 -10.29 10.53
CA GLY A 56 39.51 -9.49 9.44
C GLY A 56 40.25 -10.31 8.37
N GLY A 57 40.94 -11.38 8.76
CA GLY A 57 41.74 -12.19 7.84
C GLY A 57 40.91 -13.07 6.89
N LEU A 58 39.79 -13.63 7.37
CA LEU A 58 38.94 -14.54 6.59
C LEU A 58 38.04 -13.81 5.58
N ALA A 59 37.63 -12.57 5.88
CA ALA A 59 36.81 -11.76 4.98
C ALA A 59 37.60 -11.25 3.76
N ALA A 60 38.86 -10.82 3.97
CA ALA A 60 39.70 -10.29 2.89
C ALA A 60 40.05 -11.36 1.83
N ALA A 61 40.34 -12.60 2.26
CA ALA A 61 40.64 -13.71 1.36
C ALA A 61 39.43 -14.12 0.50
N ASN A 62 38.22 -14.15 1.08
CA ASN A 62 36.98 -14.43 0.35
C ASN A 62 36.63 -13.32 -0.64
N LEU A 63 36.85 -12.05 -0.29
CA LEU A 63 36.62 -10.92 -1.19
C LEU A 63 37.56 -10.95 -2.40
N LEU A 64 38.85 -11.27 -2.21
CA LEU A 64 39.82 -11.39 -3.30
C LEU A 64 39.51 -12.58 -4.23
N PHE A 65 39.13 -13.74 -3.68
CA PHE A 65 38.72 -14.90 -4.47
C PHE A 65 37.44 -14.62 -5.27
N SER A 66 36.46 -13.95 -4.66
CA SER A 66 35.21 -13.55 -5.31
C SER A 66 35.43 -12.52 -6.43
N TYR A 67 36.41 -11.63 -6.27
CA TYR A 67 36.75 -10.63 -7.28
C TYR A 67 37.36 -11.26 -8.53
N HIS A 68 38.29 -12.23 -8.36
CA HIS A 68 38.84 -12.97 -9.50
C HIS A 68 37.83 -13.90 -10.18
N ALA A 69 36.96 -14.58 -9.41
CA ALA A 69 35.91 -15.42 -9.99
C ALA A 69 34.90 -14.60 -10.84
N ARG A 70 34.51 -13.39 -10.38
CA ARG A 70 33.63 -12.49 -11.14
C ARG A 70 34.31 -11.88 -12.37
N ALA A 71 35.61 -11.61 -12.31
CA ALA A 71 36.36 -11.10 -13.46
C ALA A 71 36.42 -12.13 -14.62
N SER A 72 36.55 -13.43 -14.33
CA SER A 72 36.50 -14.48 -15.36
C SER A 72 35.09 -14.77 -15.88
N ALA A 73 34.06 -14.62 -15.05
CA ALA A 73 32.67 -14.87 -15.46
C ALA A 73 32.11 -13.77 -16.40
N HIS A 74 32.60 -12.53 -16.30
CA HIS A 74 32.14 -11.43 -17.13
C HIS A 74 32.55 -11.55 -18.61
N THR A 75 33.64 -12.25 -18.92
CA THR A 75 34.13 -12.40 -20.31
C THR A 75 33.36 -13.45 -21.10
N SER A 76 32.70 -14.41 -20.43
CA SER A 76 31.87 -15.44 -21.09
C SER A 76 30.40 -15.04 -21.21
N ALA A 77 29.86 -14.23 -20.28
CA ALA A 77 28.45 -13.83 -20.32
C ALA A 77 28.11 -12.79 -21.39
N ALA A 78 29.10 -12.04 -21.89
CA ALA A 78 28.89 -11.02 -22.91
C ALA A 78 28.71 -11.59 -24.33
N ALA A 79 29.14 -12.83 -24.59
CA ALA A 79 29.05 -13.46 -25.91
C ALA A 79 27.66 -14.07 -26.19
N ASP A 80 26.97 -14.58 -25.17
CA ASP A 80 25.68 -15.29 -25.34
C ASP A 80 24.44 -14.39 -25.21
N ALA A 81 24.58 -13.14 -24.75
CA ALA A 81 23.48 -12.19 -24.63
C ALA A 81 23.10 -11.49 -25.95
N ALA A 82 23.88 -11.69 -27.03
CA ALA A 82 23.75 -10.94 -28.28
C ALA A 82 22.85 -11.61 -29.35
N ALA A 83 22.12 -12.68 -29.03
CA ALA A 83 21.35 -13.43 -30.03
C ALA A 83 19.99 -13.95 -29.55
N ALA A 84 19.32 -13.29 -28.60
CA ALA A 84 17.88 -13.49 -28.47
C ALA A 84 17.19 -12.83 -29.68
N PRO A 85 16.40 -13.56 -30.49
CA PRO A 85 15.65 -12.94 -31.57
C PRO A 85 14.67 -11.95 -30.96
N SER A 86 14.94 -10.65 -31.14
CA SER A 86 13.97 -9.58 -30.95
C SER A 86 12.88 -9.76 -32.00
N ASN A 87 11.93 -10.65 -31.74
CA ASN A 87 10.71 -10.69 -32.52
C ASN A 87 9.96 -9.39 -32.19
N LYS A 88 10.18 -8.34 -32.99
CA LYS A 88 9.37 -7.12 -32.92
C LYS A 88 7.95 -7.57 -33.26
N LEU A 89 7.14 -7.75 -32.22
CA LEU A 89 5.73 -8.10 -32.37
C LEU A 89 5.09 -7.07 -33.31
N SER A 90 4.39 -7.56 -34.31
CA SER A 90 3.63 -6.72 -35.23
C SER A 90 2.57 -5.97 -34.42
N THR A 91 2.49 -4.66 -34.64
CA THR A 91 1.47 -3.82 -34.00
C THR A 91 0.21 -3.77 -34.86
N ILE A 92 -0.96 -3.70 -34.23
CA ILE A 92 -2.26 -3.48 -34.88
C ILE A 92 -2.81 -2.09 -34.53
N PRO A 93 -3.57 -1.45 -35.44
CA PRO A 93 -4.30 -0.24 -35.13
C PRO A 93 -5.44 -0.55 -34.15
N VAL A 94 -5.58 0.27 -33.11
CA VAL A 94 -6.68 0.23 -32.13
C VAL A 94 -7.05 1.67 -31.80
N THR A 95 -8.34 2.01 -31.81
CA THR A 95 -8.85 3.31 -31.36
C THR A 95 -9.61 3.13 -30.07
N LEU A 96 -9.09 3.67 -28.97
CA LEU A 96 -9.80 3.68 -27.70
C LEU A 96 -10.46 5.04 -27.50
N ARG A 97 -11.75 5.06 -27.16
CA ARG A 97 -12.44 6.30 -26.77
C ARG A 97 -12.41 6.42 -25.25
N VAL A 98 -11.52 7.26 -24.73
CA VAL A 98 -11.25 7.36 -23.29
C VAL A 98 -11.67 8.73 -22.76
N ASN A 99 -12.56 8.73 -21.78
CA ASN A 99 -13.12 9.95 -21.16
C ASN A 99 -13.67 10.93 -22.23
N GLY A 100 -14.40 10.41 -23.23
CA GLY A 100 -14.98 11.20 -24.32
C GLY A 100 -14.00 11.65 -25.42
N ARG A 101 -12.73 11.24 -25.40
CA ARG A 101 -11.73 11.56 -26.42
C ARG A 101 -11.21 10.30 -27.13
N ASP A 102 -11.08 10.36 -28.44
CA ASP A 102 -10.53 9.25 -29.23
C ASP A 102 -8.98 9.25 -29.18
N TYR A 103 -8.42 8.06 -28.98
CA TYR A 103 -6.98 7.78 -28.96
C TYR A 103 -6.66 6.70 -30.00
N PRO A 104 -6.21 7.08 -31.21
CA PRO A 104 -5.70 6.13 -32.19
C PRO A 104 -4.30 5.67 -31.76
N LEU A 105 -4.11 4.35 -31.64
CA LEU A 105 -2.90 3.71 -31.12
C LEU A 105 -2.42 2.59 -32.04
N GLN A 106 -1.10 2.39 -32.10
CA GLN A 106 -0.48 1.18 -32.64
C GLN A 106 0.00 0.31 -31.48
N LEU A 107 -0.67 -0.82 -31.25
CA LEU A 107 -0.44 -1.67 -30.08
C LEU A 107 -0.01 -3.08 -30.49
N GLU A 108 0.87 -3.69 -29.71
CA GLU A 108 1.07 -5.13 -29.78
C GLU A 108 -0.23 -5.83 -29.31
N PRO A 109 -0.67 -6.94 -29.94
CA PRO A 109 -1.95 -7.59 -29.60
C PRO A 109 -2.09 -8.01 -28.14
N GLN A 110 -0.98 -8.19 -27.44
CA GLN A 110 -0.91 -8.61 -26.03
C GLN A 110 -1.00 -7.45 -25.03
N VAL A 111 -1.04 -6.18 -25.49
CA VAL A 111 -1.13 -5.03 -24.58
C VAL A 111 -2.46 -5.05 -23.84
N MET A 112 -2.38 -5.08 -22.51
CA MET A 112 -3.56 -4.99 -21.66
C MET A 112 -4.12 -3.56 -21.69
N LEU A 113 -5.43 -3.42 -21.55
CA LEU A 113 -6.13 -2.13 -21.50
C LEU A 113 -5.54 -1.23 -20.40
N LEU A 114 -5.19 -1.81 -19.25
CA LEU A 114 -4.51 -1.07 -18.18
C LEU A 114 -3.19 -0.43 -18.66
N ASP A 115 -2.38 -1.16 -19.42
CA ASP A 115 -1.08 -0.68 -19.89
C ASP A 115 -1.23 0.29 -21.06
N ALA A 116 -2.24 0.12 -21.91
CA ALA A 116 -2.60 1.12 -22.92
C ALA A 116 -2.97 2.45 -22.26
N LEU A 117 -3.86 2.43 -21.26
CA LEU A 117 -4.28 3.64 -20.54
C LEU A 117 -3.09 4.35 -19.87
N ARG A 118 -2.27 3.60 -19.13
CA ARG A 118 -1.21 4.18 -18.32
C ARG A 118 0.03 4.56 -19.12
N GLU A 119 0.52 3.64 -19.95
CA GLU A 119 1.86 3.70 -20.52
C GLU A 119 1.86 4.14 -22.00
N ARG A 120 0.70 4.15 -22.66
CA ARG A 120 0.56 4.67 -24.03
C ARG A 120 -0.19 6.00 -24.07
N ILE A 121 -1.30 6.09 -23.32
CA ILE A 121 -2.11 7.32 -23.25
C ILE A 121 -1.61 8.29 -22.16
N GLY A 122 -1.03 7.77 -21.08
CA GLY A 122 -0.52 8.58 -19.96
C GLY A 122 -1.54 8.85 -18.84
N LEU A 123 -2.70 8.19 -18.87
CA LEU A 123 -3.71 8.27 -17.82
C LEU A 123 -3.37 7.27 -16.71
N THR A 124 -2.61 7.75 -15.72
CA THR A 124 -2.01 6.91 -14.68
C THR A 124 -2.90 6.70 -13.45
N GLY A 125 -4.13 7.24 -13.46
CA GLY A 125 -5.11 7.11 -12.39
C GLY A 125 -5.46 5.66 -12.09
N SER A 126 -5.74 4.85 -13.11
CA SER A 126 -5.88 3.40 -12.97
C SER A 126 -4.56 2.74 -12.53
N LYS A 127 -4.60 1.85 -11.53
CA LYS A 127 -3.39 1.32 -10.89
C LYS A 127 -3.15 -0.15 -11.17
N LYS A 128 -1.87 -0.52 -11.37
CA LYS A 128 -1.41 -1.90 -11.47
C LYS A 128 -0.98 -2.42 -10.10
N GLY A 129 -1.93 -2.92 -9.31
CA GLY A 129 -1.63 -3.48 -7.98
C GLY A 129 -1.19 -4.95 -7.99
N CYS A 130 -1.80 -5.78 -8.83
CA CYS A 130 -1.56 -7.23 -8.84
C CYS A 130 -1.37 -7.86 -10.23
N ASP A 131 -1.83 -7.17 -11.28
CA ASP A 131 -1.81 -7.63 -12.69
C ASP A 131 -2.45 -9.01 -12.95
N ARG A 132 -3.39 -9.43 -12.08
CA ARG A 132 -4.04 -10.75 -12.14
C ARG A 132 -5.48 -10.75 -11.61
N GLY A 133 -6.15 -9.60 -11.66
CA GLY A 133 -7.57 -9.43 -11.29
C GLY A 133 -7.94 -9.56 -9.82
N GLN A 134 -6.97 -9.61 -8.91
CA GLN A 134 -7.21 -9.88 -7.49
C GLN A 134 -7.52 -8.65 -6.63
N CYS A 135 -7.02 -7.47 -7.00
CA CYS A 135 -7.07 -6.30 -6.11
C CYS A 135 -8.11 -5.23 -6.49
N GLY A 136 -8.61 -5.21 -7.72
CA GLY A 136 -9.54 -4.18 -8.21
C GLY A 136 -8.94 -2.77 -8.36
N ALA A 137 -7.64 -2.55 -8.11
CA ALA A 137 -7.04 -1.21 -8.23
C ALA A 137 -7.01 -0.67 -9.69
N CYS A 138 -7.19 -1.57 -10.66
CA CYS A 138 -7.24 -1.27 -12.09
C CYS A 138 -8.67 -1.10 -12.64
N THR A 139 -9.68 -1.01 -11.77
CA THR A 139 -11.06 -0.91 -12.23
C THR A 139 -11.28 0.36 -13.07
N VAL A 140 -11.89 0.17 -14.23
CA VAL A 140 -12.39 1.22 -15.13
C VAL A 140 -13.82 0.85 -15.54
N LEU A 141 -14.55 1.78 -16.16
CA LEU A 141 -15.83 1.47 -16.80
C LEU A 141 -15.59 1.31 -18.30
N ALA A 142 -15.98 0.17 -18.87
CA ALA A 142 -16.03 -0.05 -20.31
C ALA A 142 -17.49 -0.18 -20.74
N ASP A 143 -17.94 0.72 -21.62
CA ASP A 143 -19.36 0.90 -21.96
C ASP A 143 -20.25 1.03 -20.70
N GLY A 144 -19.66 1.69 -19.70
CA GLY A 144 -20.22 1.91 -18.37
C GLY A 144 -20.19 0.70 -17.42
N HIS A 145 -19.75 -0.48 -17.85
CA HIS A 145 -19.61 -1.67 -16.99
C HIS A 145 -18.24 -1.69 -16.33
N ARG A 146 -18.20 -1.94 -15.02
CA ARG A 146 -16.94 -2.05 -14.29
C ARG A 146 -16.18 -3.32 -14.66
N ILE A 147 -14.91 -3.17 -15.06
CA ILE A 147 -14.03 -4.29 -15.42
C ILE A 147 -12.65 -4.13 -14.78
N ASN A 148 -11.95 -5.25 -14.60
CA ASN A 148 -10.51 -5.23 -14.27
C ASN A 148 -9.71 -5.05 -15.56
N SER A 149 -9.23 -3.83 -15.82
CA SER A 149 -8.49 -3.52 -17.07
C SER A 149 -7.17 -4.29 -17.21
N CYS A 150 -6.62 -4.84 -16.13
CA CYS A 150 -5.44 -5.72 -16.19
C CYS A 150 -5.72 -7.12 -16.74
N LEU A 151 -6.99 -7.48 -16.97
CA LEU A 151 -7.42 -8.76 -17.57
C LEU A 151 -8.10 -8.57 -18.93
N ALA A 152 -8.04 -7.36 -19.48
CA ALA A 152 -8.64 -6.99 -20.75
C ALA A 152 -7.55 -6.68 -21.77
N LEU A 153 -7.56 -7.30 -22.95
CA LEU A 153 -6.71 -6.91 -24.06
C LEU A 153 -7.23 -5.60 -24.65
N ALA A 154 -6.36 -4.60 -24.85
CA ALA A 154 -6.76 -3.31 -25.41
C ALA A 154 -7.42 -3.46 -26.79
N ALA A 155 -6.92 -4.40 -27.60
CA ALA A 155 -7.45 -4.70 -28.93
C ALA A 155 -8.91 -5.20 -28.91
N SER A 156 -9.36 -5.83 -27.82
CA SER A 156 -10.75 -6.29 -27.68
C SER A 156 -11.73 -5.17 -27.37
N TYR A 157 -11.24 -3.97 -27.07
CA TYR A 157 -12.03 -2.79 -26.73
C TYR A 157 -11.88 -1.68 -27.79
N ASP A 158 -11.49 -2.04 -29.02
CA ASP A 158 -11.48 -1.11 -30.15
C ASP A 158 -12.86 -0.49 -30.35
N GLY A 159 -12.94 0.84 -30.33
CA GLY A 159 -14.17 1.61 -30.42
C GLY A 159 -15.03 1.69 -29.14
N ALA A 160 -14.66 1.00 -28.06
CA ALA A 160 -15.41 1.03 -26.80
C ALA A 160 -15.22 2.36 -26.04
N GLU A 161 -16.24 2.79 -25.29
CA GLU A 161 -16.12 3.94 -24.39
C GLU A 161 -15.53 3.51 -23.05
N ILE A 162 -14.35 4.02 -22.73
CA ILE A 162 -13.63 3.75 -21.50
C ILE A 162 -13.66 5.00 -20.60
N THR A 163 -14.22 4.87 -19.41
CA THR A 163 -14.14 5.91 -18.37
C THR A 163 -13.15 5.50 -17.30
N THR A 164 -12.17 6.37 -17.04
CA THR A 164 -11.20 6.22 -15.94
C THR A 164 -11.50 7.21 -14.81
N ILE A 165 -10.73 7.15 -13.73
CA ILE A 165 -10.91 8.04 -12.57
C ILE A 165 -10.77 9.53 -12.94
N GLU A 166 -9.91 9.83 -13.91
CA GLU A 166 -9.69 11.18 -14.44
C GLU A 166 -10.93 11.73 -15.16
N GLY A 167 -11.78 10.84 -15.71
CA GLY A 167 -13.00 11.23 -16.43
C GLY A 167 -14.20 11.53 -15.55
N LEU A 168 -14.12 11.34 -14.22
CA LEU A 168 -15.27 11.56 -13.34
C LEU A 168 -15.46 13.04 -12.95
N ALA A 169 -14.38 13.80 -12.84
CA ALA A 169 -14.45 15.22 -12.48
C ALA A 169 -14.78 16.08 -13.71
N ARG A 170 -15.47 17.21 -13.50
CA ARG A 170 -15.76 18.19 -14.55
C ARG A 170 -14.99 19.48 -14.27
N GLY A 171 -13.81 19.62 -14.87
CA GLY A 171 -12.90 20.70 -14.52
C GLY A 171 -12.49 20.60 -13.05
N ASP A 172 -12.73 21.65 -12.28
CA ASP A 172 -12.43 21.70 -10.83
C ASP A 172 -13.56 21.13 -9.95
N GLU A 173 -14.69 20.73 -10.56
CA GLU A 173 -15.83 20.14 -9.84
C GLU A 173 -15.60 18.63 -9.63
N LEU A 174 -15.43 18.24 -8.37
CA LEU A 174 -15.31 16.84 -7.98
C LEU A 174 -16.62 16.09 -8.22
N HIS A 175 -16.50 14.84 -8.67
CA HIS A 175 -17.62 13.91 -8.69
C HIS A 175 -18.16 13.68 -7.25
N PRO A 176 -19.47 13.48 -7.03
CA PRO A 176 -20.03 13.26 -5.70
C PRO A 176 -19.32 12.15 -4.90
N LEU A 177 -18.96 11.03 -5.55
CA LEU A 177 -18.13 9.99 -4.93
C LEU A 177 -16.74 10.47 -4.52
N GLN A 178 -16.06 11.30 -5.32
CA GLN A 178 -14.75 11.84 -4.95
C GLN A 178 -14.86 12.75 -3.72
N ALA A 179 -15.85 13.64 -3.70
CA ALA A 179 -16.13 14.51 -2.55
C ALA A 179 -16.49 13.72 -1.29
N ALA A 180 -17.34 12.69 -1.41
CA ALA A 180 -17.71 11.82 -0.30
C ALA A 180 -16.51 11.02 0.24
N PHE A 181 -15.63 10.50 -0.62
CA PHE A 181 -14.42 9.82 -0.19
C PHE A 181 -13.48 10.75 0.60
N ILE A 182 -13.40 12.04 0.26
CA ILE A 182 -12.65 13.03 1.05
C ILE A 182 -13.35 13.25 2.39
N LYS A 183 -14.66 13.49 2.38
CA LYS A 183 -15.45 13.79 3.59
C LYS A 183 -15.39 12.68 4.64
N HIS A 184 -15.39 11.42 4.20
CA HIS A 184 -15.44 10.24 5.08
C HIS A 184 -14.10 9.57 5.31
N ASP A 185 -12.99 10.22 4.94
CA ASP A 185 -11.64 9.64 5.02
C ASP A 185 -11.59 8.24 4.37
N GLY A 186 -12.23 8.12 3.20
CA GLY A 186 -12.39 6.89 2.44
C GLY A 186 -11.12 6.38 1.77
N PHE A 187 -9.95 6.83 2.21
CA PHE A 187 -8.65 6.41 1.73
C PHE A 187 -7.54 6.77 2.72
N GLN A 188 -6.35 6.20 2.51
CA GLN A 188 -5.14 6.62 3.22
C GLN A 188 -4.00 6.81 2.20
N CYS A 189 -3.31 5.73 1.82
CA CYS A 189 -2.22 5.80 0.83
C CYS A 189 -2.69 6.21 -0.58
N GLY A 190 -4.00 6.24 -0.84
CA GLY A 190 -4.58 6.63 -2.11
C GLY A 190 -4.51 5.59 -3.23
N TYR A 191 -3.72 4.51 -3.07
CA TYR A 191 -3.42 3.61 -4.18
C TYR A 191 -4.65 2.84 -4.70
N CYS A 192 -5.51 2.34 -3.80
CA CYS A 192 -6.73 1.64 -4.20
C CYS A 192 -7.88 2.59 -4.55
N THR A 193 -7.77 3.87 -4.21
CA THR A 193 -8.87 4.85 -4.28
C THR A 193 -9.47 4.99 -5.68
N PRO A 194 -8.69 5.06 -6.78
CA PRO A 194 -9.25 5.06 -8.13
C PRO A 194 -10.15 3.86 -8.39
N GLY A 195 -9.67 2.65 -8.11
CA GLY A 195 -10.46 1.43 -8.29
C GLY A 195 -11.73 1.40 -7.41
N GLN A 196 -11.63 1.84 -6.15
CA GLN A 196 -12.77 1.93 -5.25
C GLN A 196 -13.86 2.87 -5.79
N ILE A 197 -13.47 4.07 -6.25
CA ILE A 197 -14.40 5.06 -6.78
C ILE A 197 -15.01 4.58 -8.09
N MET A 198 -14.22 4.02 -9.01
CA MET A 198 -14.74 3.49 -10.28
C MET A 198 -15.70 2.32 -10.08
N SER A 199 -15.37 1.38 -9.16
CA SER A 199 -16.28 0.29 -8.80
C SER A 199 -17.57 0.80 -8.16
N ALA A 200 -17.50 1.83 -7.30
CA ALA A 200 -18.68 2.43 -6.71
C ALA A 200 -19.55 3.14 -7.75
N ALA A 201 -18.95 3.87 -8.69
CA ALA A 201 -19.67 4.51 -9.79
C ALA A 201 -20.42 3.48 -10.66
N GLY A 202 -19.75 2.38 -11.02
CA GLY A 202 -20.39 1.26 -11.72
C GLY A 202 -21.52 0.64 -10.90
N LEU A 203 -21.27 0.39 -9.59
CA LEU A 203 -22.27 -0.18 -8.70
C LEU A 203 -23.53 0.68 -8.56
N LEU A 204 -23.39 2.00 -8.43
CA LEU A 204 -24.53 2.91 -8.29
C LEU A 204 -25.42 2.91 -9.54
N ARG A 205 -24.84 2.64 -10.72
CA ARG A 205 -25.57 2.49 -11.98
C ARG A 205 -26.23 1.11 -12.11
N GLU A 206 -25.50 0.06 -11.76
CA GLU A 206 -25.94 -1.34 -11.85
C GLU A 206 -27.02 -1.68 -10.80
N GLY A 207 -26.95 -1.05 -9.63
CA GLY A 207 -27.66 -1.47 -8.43
C GLY A 207 -27.00 -2.67 -7.76
N CYS A 208 -27.21 -2.83 -6.45
CA CYS A 208 -26.86 -4.09 -5.78
C CYS A 208 -27.94 -5.14 -6.05
N PRO A 209 -27.57 -6.39 -6.37
CA PRO A 209 -28.52 -7.49 -6.44
C PRO A 209 -29.31 -7.66 -5.13
N THR A 210 -30.53 -8.18 -5.24
CA THR A 210 -31.39 -8.44 -4.08
C THR A 210 -30.69 -9.31 -3.03
N GLY A 211 -30.71 -8.86 -1.78
CA GLY A 211 -30.07 -9.57 -0.66
C GLY A 211 -28.57 -9.30 -0.50
N MET A 212 -27.93 -8.55 -1.41
CA MET A 212 -26.54 -8.12 -1.27
C MET A 212 -26.43 -6.72 -0.66
N THR A 213 -25.45 -6.57 0.22
CA THR A 213 -25.00 -5.30 0.79
C THR A 213 -24.00 -4.60 -0.13
N VAL A 214 -23.84 -3.27 0.01
CA VAL A 214 -22.78 -2.52 -0.70
C VAL A 214 -21.41 -3.12 -0.41
N ARG A 215 -21.17 -3.59 0.82
CA ARG A 215 -19.92 -4.27 1.21
C ARG A 215 -19.64 -5.49 0.33
N GLU A 216 -20.63 -6.33 0.08
CA GLU A 216 -20.47 -7.52 -0.77
C GLU A 216 -20.29 -7.11 -2.23
N CYS A 217 -21.08 -6.14 -2.70
CA CYS A 217 -20.99 -5.59 -4.05
C CYS A 217 -19.62 -4.91 -4.35
N MET A 218 -18.90 -4.46 -3.32
CA MET A 218 -17.59 -3.81 -3.41
C MET A 218 -16.41 -4.72 -3.02
N SER A 219 -16.67 -5.99 -2.71
CA SER A 219 -15.66 -6.94 -2.20
C SER A 219 -14.50 -7.21 -3.18
N GLY A 220 -14.67 -6.91 -4.47
CA GLY A 220 -13.63 -7.03 -5.50
C GLY A 220 -12.52 -5.97 -5.44
N ASN A 221 -12.63 -4.96 -4.57
CA ASN A 221 -11.64 -3.88 -4.44
C ASN A 221 -10.96 -3.92 -3.08
N ILE A 222 -9.69 -4.34 -3.06
CA ILE A 222 -8.91 -4.54 -1.83
C ILE A 222 -8.26 -3.22 -1.38
N CYS A 223 -8.43 -2.89 -0.11
CA CYS A 223 -7.74 -1.82 0.59
C CYS A 223 -6.83 -2.38 1.69
N ARG A 224 -5.50 -2.32 1.51
CA ARG A 224 -4.56 -2.81 2.53
C ARG A 224 -4.42 -1.89 3.75
N CYS A 225 -4.69 -0.59 3.57
CA CYS A 225 -4.74 0.38 4.67
C CYS A 225 -5.94 0.15 5.61
N GLY A 226 -6.97 -0.58 5.16
CA GLY A 226 -8.14 -0.89 5.96
C GLY A 226 -9.17 0.25 6.04
N ALA A 227 -9.19 1.17 5.08
CA ALA A 227 -10.12 2.32 5.05
C ALA A 227 -11.59 1.95 4.72
N TYR A 228 -11.98 0.67 4.82
CA TYR A 228 -13.28 0.17 4.37
C TYR A 228 -14.47 0.87 5.02
N ASN A 229 -14.37 1.28 6.29
CA ASN A 229 -15.47 1.98 6.96
C ASN A 229 -15.77 3.34 6.31
N GLY A 230 -14.72 4.13 6.02
CA GLY A 230 -14.86 5.41 5.32
C GLY A 230 -15.29 5.24 3.86
N ILE A 231 -14.76 4.22 3.18
CA ILE A 231 -15.18 3.85 1.82
C ILE A 231 -16.69 3.55 1.78
N LEU A 232 -17.18 2.70 2.69
CA LEU A 232 -18.59 2.34 2.73
C LEU A 232 -19.48 3.54 3.09
N ALA A 233 -19.07 4.36 4.08
CA ALA A 233 -19.81 5.57 4.45
C ALA A 233 -19.94 6.55 3.27
N ALA A 234 -18.86 6.73 2.50
CA ALA A 234 -18.88 7.58 1.31
C ALA A 234 -19.85 7.08 0.24
N ILE A 235 -19.83 5.77 -0.05
CA ILE A 235 -20.71 5.18 -1.07
C ILE A 235 -22.17 5.26 -0.63
N GLU A 236 -22.46 4.99 0.64
CA GLU A 236 -23.82 5.07 1.19
C GLU A 236 -24.37 6.50 1.21
N GLU A 237 -23.54 7.51 1.49
CA GLU A 237 -23.96 8.92 1.39
C GLU A 237 -24.42 9.26 -0.02
N VAL A 238 -23.63 8.90 -1.04
CA VAL A 238 -23.98 9.17 -2.44
C VAL A 238 -25.17 8.32 -2.90
N ARG A 239 -25.32 7.10 -2.37
CA ARG A 239 -26.48 6.24 -2.68
C ARG A 239 -27.79 6.81 -2.12
N GLY A 240 -27.75 7.37 -0.91
CA GLY A 240 -28.92 7.95 -0.24
C GLY A 240 -29.25 9.38 -0.71
N SER A 241 -28.23 10.13 -1.12
CA SER A 241 -28.36 11.44 -1.75
C SER A 241 -28.58 11.22 -3.24
N LYS A 242 -29.84 11.04 -3.68
CA LYS A 242 -30.16 10.87 -5.11
C LYS A 242 -29.28 11.76 -5.99
N ALA A 243 -28.47 11.13 -6.84
CA ALA A 243 -27.62 11.79 -7.83
C ALA A 243 -28.46 12.56 -8.86
#